data_AF-A0A7C4TCY8-F1
#
_entry.id   AF-A0A7C4TCY8-F1
#
_cell.length_a   1.000
_cell.length_b   1.000
_cell.length_c   1.000
_cell.angle_alpha   90.00
_cell.angle_beta   90.00
_cell.angle_gamma   90.00
#
_symmetry.space_group_name_H-M   'P 1'
#
loop_
_entity.id
_entity.type
_entity.pdbx_description
1 polymer ?
#
loop_
_entity_poly.entity_id
_entity_poly.type
_entity_poly.pdbx_seq_one_letter_code
_entity_poly.pdbx_strand_id
1 'polypeptide(L)'
;MEYKIKNMDEQEFQRKYLNLKILKGIQTYLKSEGEEESVVYPIRVPQELLYQMVKLQGAESADKLVHHIFTIGLSIWSERLFQESFGAPENLKAFIQLMKERESKEK
;
A
#
# COMPACT_ATOMS: atom_id res chain seq x y z
N MET A 1 12.04 -16.42 17.76
CA MET A 1 11.53 -15.82 16.51
C MET A 1 12.62 -15.71 15.44
N GLU A 2 13.86 -15.32 15.76
CA GLU A 2 14.98 -15.24 14.79
C GLU A 2 15.21 -16.52 13.96
N TYR A 3 15.09 -17.70 14.57
CA TYR A 3 15.31 -18.99 13.88
C TYR A 3 14.29 -19.26 12.75
N LYS A 4 13.06 -18.73 12.86
CA LYS A 4 11.99 -18.91 11.84
C LYS A 4 12.22 -18.04 10.61
N ILE A 5 12.96 -16.94 10.77
CA ILE A 5 13.22 -15.98 9.70
C ILE A 5 14.38 -16.50 8.83
N LYS A 6 15.45 -17.05 9.42
CA LYS A 6 16.58 -17.62 8.68
C LYS A 6 16.22 -18.76 7.72
N ASN A 7 15.19 -19.55 8.05
CA ASN A 7 14.71 -20.67 7.25
C ASN A 7 13.36 -20.36 6.54
N MET A 8 13.08 -19.08 6.29
CA MET A 8 11.87 -18.68 5.57
C MET A 8 11.84 -19.31 4.17
N ASP A 9 10.71 -19.94 3.86
CA ASP A 9 10.46 -20.55 2.55
C ASP A 9 10.52 -19.51 1.43
N GLU A 10 10.96 -19.93 0.24
CA GLU A 10 11.15 -19.02 -0.89
C GLU A 10 9.83 -18.40 -1.37
N GLN A 11 8.72 -19.13 -1.33
CA GLN A 11 7.40 -18.59 -1.69
C GLN A 11 6.95 -17.53 -0.65
N GLU A 12 7.19 -17.79 0.64
CA GLU A 12 6.90 -16.82 1.69
C GLU A 12 7.76 -15.55 1.52
N PHE A 13 9.06 -15.73 1.22
CA PHE A 13 9.99 -14.64 0.99
C PHE A 13 9.55 -13.75 -0.19
N GLN A 14 9.26 -14.35 -1.35
CA GLN A 14 8.82 -13.62 -2.53
C GLN A 14 7.52 -12.86 -2.29
N ARG A 15 6.56 -13.49 -1.60
CA ARG A 15 5.30 -12.83 -1.23
C ARG A 15 5.55 -11.60 -0.34
N LYS A 16 6.34 -11.74 0.72
CA LYS A 16 6.66 -10.61 1.63
C LYS A 16 7.45 -9.51 0.92
N TYR A 17 8.34 -9.88 0.00
CA TYR A 17 9.09 -8.93 -0.80
C TYR A 17 8.18 -8.09 -1.72
N LEU A 18 7.24 -8.73 -2.41
CA LEU A 18 6.22 -8.03 -3.21
C LEU A 18 5.34 -7.12 -2.34
N ASN A 19 4.86 -7.64 -1.21
CA ASN A 19 4.03 -6.85 -0.30
C ASN A 19 4.80 -5.64 0.25
N LEU A 20 6.10 -5.78 0.54
CA LEU A 20 6.94 -4.66 0.95
C LEU A 20 7.06 -3.59 -0.14
N LYS A 21 7.20 -3.99 -1.42
CA LYS A 21 7.23 -3.05 -2.55
C LYS A 21 5.91 -2.30 -2.69
N ILE A 22 4.79 -3.02 -2.61
CA ILE A 22 3.44 -2.44 -2.66
C ILE A 22 3.25 -1.43 -1.53
N LEU A 23 3.57 -1.82 -0.28
CA LEU A 23 3.47 -0.93 0.88
C LEU A 23 4.33 0.33 0.73
N LYS A 24 5.53 0.21 0.18
CA LYS A 24 6.38 1.38 -0.14
C LYS A 24 5.73 2.28 -1.17
N GLY A 25 5.21 1.73 -2.26
CA GLY A 25 4.51 2.52 -3.30
C GLY A 25 3.30 3.27 -2.74
N ILE A 26 2.49 2.61 -1.90
CA ILE A 26 1.37 3.26 -1.21
C ILE A 26 1.85 4.37 -0.28
N GLN A 27 2.91 4.12 0.49
CA GLN A 27 3.47 5.13 1.39
C GLN A 27 3.96 6.36 0.61
N THR A 28 4.56 6.17 -0.56
CA THR A 28 4.94 7.28 -1.45
C THR A 28 3.71 8.03 -1.95
N TYR A 29 2.73 7.32 -2.51
CA TYR A 29 1.48 7.91 -3.01
C TYR A 29 0.75 8.76 -1.97
N LEU A 30 0.63 8.25 -0.73
CA LEU A 30 -0.04 8.97 0.36
C LEU A 30 0.75 10.19 0.86
N LYS A 31 2.07 10.24 0.65
CA LYS A 31 2.92 11.37 1.05
C LYS A 31 3.03 12.46 -0.01
N SER A 32 2.91 12.08 -1.27
CA SER A 32 3.12 12.99 -2.40
C SER A 32 1.86 13.73 -2.83
N GLU A 33 0.75 13.62 -2.09
CA GLU A 33 -0.57 14.18 -2.47
C GLU A 33 -0.97 13.89 -3.93
N GLY A 34 -0.42 12.82 -4.54
CA GLY A 34 -0.69 12.46 -5.93
C GLY A 34 0.34 12.92 -6.97
N GLU A 35 1.53 13.43 -6.62
CA GLU A 35 2.56 13.83 -7.60
C GLU A 35 3.10 12.67 -8.47
N GLU A 36 2.95 11.40 -8.03
CA GLU A 36 3.25 10.22 -8.86
C GLU A 36 1.99 9.76 -9.60
N GLU A 37 1.76 10.36 -10.78
CA GLU A 37 0.55 10.14 -11.59
C GLU A 37 0.66 8.83 -12.40
N SER A 38 -0.05 7.80 -11.96
CA SER A 38 -0.45 6.69 -12.84
C SER A 38 -1.97 6.55 -12.81
N VAL A 39 -2.62 6.85 -13.94
CA VAL A 39 -4.08 6.79 -14.05
C VAL A 39 -4.49 5.40 -14.52
N VAL A 40 -5.28 4.71 -13.70
CA VAL A 40 -5.94 3.45 -14.08
C VAL A 40 -7.41 3.74 -14.41
N TYR A 41 -7.95 2.95 -15.34
CA TYR A 41 -9.34 2.90 -15.82
C TYR A 41 -10.41 3.24 -14.74
N PRO A 42 -11.52 3.91 -15.11
CA PRO A 42 -12.37 4.66 -14.18
C PRO A 42 -12.86 3.90 -12.94
N ILE A 43 -12.74 4.57 -11.80
CA ILE A 43 -13.37 4.18 -10.53
C ILE A 43 -14.88 4.34 -10.66
N ARG A 44 -15.64 3.28 -10.31
CA ARG A 44 -17.11 3.36 -10.24
C ARG A 44 -17.52 3.99 -8.91
N VAL A 45 -18.28 5.07 -8.98
CA VAL A 45 -18.79 5.83 -7.82
C VAL A 45 -20.32 5.72 -7.77
N PRO A 46 -20.95 5.63 -6.59
CA PRO A 46 -22.40 5.67 -6.48
C PRO A 46 -22.99 6.92 -7.16
N GLN A 47 -23.97 6.72 -8.05
CA GLN A 47 -24.53 7.78 -8.88
C GLN A 47 -25.09 8.94 -8.05
N GLU A 48 -25.86 8.64 -7.01
CA GLU A 48 -26.51 9.67 -6.19
C GLU A 48 -25.47 10.49 -5.40
N LEU A 49 -24.43 9.85 -4.89
CA LEU A 49 -23.33 10.54 -4.22
C LEU A 49 -22.67 11.53 -5.19
N LEU A 50 -22.29 11.07 -6.37
CA LEU A 50 -21.65 11.93 -7.37
C LEU A 50 -22.56 13.08 -7.78
N TYR A 51 -23.83 12.80 -8.07
CA TYR A 51 -24.80 13.81 -8.50
C TYR A 51 -24.99 14.90 -7.43
N GLN A 52 -25.26 14.50 -6.18
CA GLN A 52 -25.49 15.46 -5.10
C GLN A 52 -24.24 16.28 -4.78
N MET A 53 -23.07 15.66 -4.80
CA MET A 53 -21.81 16.36 -4.54
C MET A 53 -21.48 17.38 -5.62
N VAL A 54 -21.62 17.02 -6.90
CA VAL A 54 -21.43 17.95 -8.01
C VAL A 54 -22.43 19.11 -7.93
N LYS A 55 -23.70 18.81 -7.63
CA LYS A 55 -24.75 19.82 -7.51
C LYS A 55 -24.51 20.80 -6.36
N LEU A 56 -24.02 20.33 -5.22
CA LEU A 56 -23.84 21.15 -4.02
C LEU A 56 -22.50 21.87 -3.97
N GLN A 57 -21.43 21.27 -4.51
CA GLN A 57 -20.05 21.71 -4.28
C GLN A 57 -19.20 21.82 -5.56
N GLY A 58 -19.75 21.48 -6.71
CA GLY A 58 -19.05 21.51 -7.99
C GLY A 58 -18.20 20.26 -8.27
N ALA A 59 -17.74 20.14 -9.52
CA ALA A 59 -17.02 18.95 -10.00
C ALA A 59 -15.65 18.76 -9.33
N GLU A 60 -14.91 19.84 -9.09
CA GLU A 60 -13.60 19.77 -8.44
C GLU A 60 -13.70 19.25 -7.00
N SER A 61 -14.68 19.73 -6.24
CA SER A 61 -14.93 19.26 -4.87
C SER A 61 -15.39 17.80 -4.85
N ALA A 62 -16.21 17.39 -5.82
CA ALA A 62 -16.63 16.00 -5.96
C ALA A 62 -15.44 15.08 -6.27
N ASP A 63 -14.52 15.49 -7.15
CA ASP A 63 -13.29 14.76 -7.46
C ASP A 63 -12.38 14.62 -6.24
N LYS A 64 -12.12 15.73 -5.53
CA LYS A 64 -11.36 15.74 -4.27
C LYS A 64 -11.97 14.81 -3.22
N LEU A 65 -13.30 14.76 -3.12
CA LEU A 65 -13.98 13.85 -2.20
C LEU A 65 -13.76 12.39 -2.60
N VAL A 66 -13.90 12.05 -3.89
CA VAL A 66 -13.67 10.67 -4.38
C VAL A 66 -12.23 10.25 -4.12
N HIS A 67 -11.28 11.13 -4.41
CA HIS A 67 -9.87 10.90 -4.10
C HIS A 67 -9.65 10.71 -2.58
N HIS A 68 -10.28 11.52 -1.75
CA HIS A 68 -10.19 11.40 -0.29
C HIS A 68 -10.77 10.07 0.23
N ILE A 69 -11.91 9.62 -0.30
CA ILE A 69 -12.48 8.31 0.02
C ILE A 69 -11.51 7.19 -0.36
N PHE A 70 -10.89 7.30 -1.55
CA PHE A 70 -9.89 6.36 -2.01
C PHE A 70 -8.66 6.32 -1.09
N THR A 71 -8.11 7.47 -0.69
CA THR A 71 -6.93 7.52 0.20
C THR A 71 -7.21 6.96 1.59
N ILE A 72 -8.42 7.16 2.14
CA ILE A 72 -8.85 6.51 3.39
C ILE A 72 -8.87 4.98 3.21
N GLY A 73 -9.53 4.49 2.16
CA GLY A 73 -9.62 3.06 1.87
C GLY A 73 -8.24 2.42 1.67
N LEU A 74 -7.36 3.10 0.94
CA LEU A 74 -5.99 2.66 0.67
C LEU A 74 -5.17 2.59 1.96
N SER A 75 -5.32 3.58 2.85
CA SER A 75 -4.66 3.59 4.16
C SER A 75 -5.06 2.39 5.00
N ILE A 76 -6.36 2.14 5.16
CA ILE A 76 -6.90 0.99 5.91
C ILE A 76 -6.42 -0.33 5.31
N TRP A 77 -6.46 -0.45 3.97
CA TRP A 77 -6.03 -1.67 3.30
C TRP A 77 -4.53 -1.92 3.47
N SER A 78 -3.70 -0.87 3.36
CA SER A 78 -2.25 -0.99 3.53
C SER A 78 -1.86 -1.44 4.94
N GLU A 79 -2.58 -0.97 5.97
CA GLU A 79 -2.38 -1.41 7.34
C GLU A 79 -2.69 -2.91 7.49
N ARG A 80 -3.81 -3.38 6.93
CA ARG A 80 -4.15 -4.81 6.94
C ARG A 80 -3.11 -5.64 6.21
N LEU A 81 -2.67 -5.21 5.03
CA LEU A 81 -1.63 -5.89 4.26
C LEU A 81 -0.32 -6.00 5.06
N PHE A 82 0.06 -4.93 5.79
CA PHE A 82 1.21 -4.95 6.68
C PHE A 82 1.04 -5.96 7.82
N GLN A 83 -0.12 -5.96 8.48
CA GLN A 83 -0.43 -6.87 9.58
C GLN A 83 -0.41 -8.34 9.12
N GLU A 84 -0.98 -8.65 7.96
CA GLU A 84 -0.99 -10.00 7.40
C GLU A 84 0.41 -10.46 6.97
N SER A 85 1.23 -9.55 6.45
CA SER A 85 2.56 -9.88 5.92
C SER A 85 3.64 -9.97 7.00
N PHE A 86 3.62 -9.03 7.95
CA PHE A 86 4.67 -8.84 8.93
C PHE A 86 4.15 -8.90 10.36
N GLY A 87 2.91 -8.47 10.61
CA GLY A 87 2.25 -8.51 11.93
C GLY A 87 2.80 -7.52 12.95
N ALA A 88 4.11 -7.24 12.92
CA ALA A 88 4.73 -6.27 13.79
C ALA A 88 5.94 -5.59 13.12
N PRO A 89 6.28 -4.34 13.47
CA PRO A 89 7.45 -3.65 12.94
C PRO A 89 8.77 -4.40 13.13
N GLU A 90 8.91 -5.17 14.21
CA GLU A 90 10.10 -5.97 14.51
C GLU A 90 10.31 -7.06 13.45
N ASN A 91 9.22 -7.69 12.99
CA ASN A 91 9.27 -8.71 11.94
C ASN A 91 9.61 -8.10 10.58
N LEU A 92 9.15 -6.89 10.29
CA LEU A 92 9.58 -6.16 9.10
C LEU A 92 11.07 -5.85 9.15
N LYS A 93 11.59 -5.35 10.28
CA LYS A 93 13.03 -5.09 10.46
C LYS A 93 13.86 -6.36 10.24
N ALA A 94 13.42 -7.47 10.81
CA ALA A 94 14.10 -8.76 10.64
C ALA A 94 14.03 -9.26 9.19
N PHE A 95 12.91 -9.05 8.49
CA PHE A 95 12.80 -9.36 7.06
C PHE A 95 13.74 -8.52 6.19
N ILE A 96 13.83 -7.21 6.46
CA ILE A 96 14.78 -6.32 5.76
C ILE A 96 16.22 -6.75 5.99
N GLN A 97 16.56 -7.16 7.21
CA GLN A 97 17.89 -7.67 7.52
C GLN A 97 18.20 -8.95 6.71
N LEU A 98 17.24 -9.88 6.65
CA LEU A 98 17.38 -11.09 5.83
C LEU A 98 17.56 -10.78 4.33
N MET A 99 16.85 -9.77 3.80
CA MET A 99 17.06 -9.34 2.41
C MET A 99 18.50 -8.88 2.16
N LYS A 100 19.04 -8.04 3.06
CA LYS A 100 20.43 -7.53 2.95
C LYS A 100 21.46 -8.67 3.00
N GLU A 101 21.22 -9.67 3.84
CA GLU A 101 22.09 -10.85 3.95
C GLU A 101 22.07 -11.70 2.68
N ARG A 102 20.92 -11.82 2.00
CA ARG A 102 20.82 -12.51 0.71
C ARG A 102 21.54 -11.74 -0.40
N GLU A 103 21.29 -10.44 -0.53
CA GLU A 103 21.97 -9.57 -1.50
C GLU A 103 23.49 -9.57 -1.34
N SER A 104 23.99 -9.72 -0.12
CA SER A 104 25.43 -9.74 0.19
C SER A 104 26.08 -11.10 -0.08
N LYS A 105 25.31 -12.19 -0.19
CA LYS A 105 25.79 -13.55 -0.54
C LYS A 105 25.80 -13.81 -2.04
N GLU A 106 25.03 -13.04 -2.81
CA GLU A 106 24.95 -13.11 -4.27
C GLU A 106 25.98 -12.20 -4.97
N LYS A 107 26.76 -11.42 -4.22
CA LYS A 107 27.89 -10.61 -4.70
C LYS A 107 29.22 -11.31 -4.40
#